data_AF-A0A1D8JF93-F1
#
_entry.id   AF-A0A1D8JF93-F1
#
_cell.length_a   1.000
_cell.length_b   1.000
_cell.length_c   1.000
_cell.angle_alpha   90.00
_cell.angle_beta   90.00
_cell.angle_gamma   90.00
#
_symmetry.space_group_name_H-M   'P 1'
#
loop_
_entity.id
_entity.type
_entity.pdbx_description
1 polymer ?
#
loop_
_entity_poly.entity_id
_entity_poly.type
_entity_poly.pdbx_seq_one_letter_code
_entity_poly.pdbx_strand_id
1 'polypeptide(L)'
;MSKKLYEILLDINVSLAELTVEIEKLIYVSPRAAMQTIRTMAETLARHISEIEKIESDELSFSDLQMKLNREGILTPTVDQAFQFVRRNGNVASHDATRKILIREALFCWEYQHLILTWYIETYASPNLTVPTYIEPLPSKTDYESEEIILHIQGLINRLEQNSKGKKKINLSPKTVREIYYKDQSVEVPHFLRDAFLLPQRFPKSTTFLIRLNGEQQARLMSELPYQIDGLHKFVKRFNESNDARFFEELCQFIQEEKERKELKENYSGETLLFYKAEHVILTEKLANVELTKENFVGQTSLLRALHEQGFERVSDLPKELVLLGKYPNVGEVALANLFNQLKMKSLEFSEVEFV
;
A
#
# COMPACT_ATOMS: atom_id res chain seq x y z
N MET A 1 -10.27 10.25 11.94
CA MET A 1 -11.45 10.73 11.20
C MET A 1 -11.45 12.24 11.25
N SER A 2 -11.70 12.89 10.12
CA SER A 2 -11.85 14.35 10.12
C SER A 2 -13.12 14.74 10.88
N LYS A 3 -13.06 15.86 11.61
CA LYS A 3 -14.23 16.41 12.32
C LYS A 3 -15.42 16.60 11.37
N LYS A 4 -15.14 17.00 10.13
CA LYS A 4 -16.14 17.16 9.07
C LYS A 4 -16.79 15.84 8.67
N LEU A 5 -16.04 14.74 8.50
CA LEU A 5 -16.63 13.43 8.21
C LEU A 5 -17.53 12.95 9.35
N TYR A 6 -17.11 13.17 10.60
CA TYR A 6 -17.90 12.82 11.77
C TYR A 6 -19.24 13.57 11.83
N GLU A 7 -19.21 14.89 11.61
CA GLU A 7 -20.42 15.73 11.55
C GLU A 7 -21.38 15.26 10.43
N ILE A 8 -20.82 14.97 9.25
CA ILE A 8 -21.59 14.42 8.12
C ILE A 8 -22.26 13.09 8.50
N LEU A 9 -21.51 12.17 9.11
CA LEU A 9 -22.05 10.88 9.50
C LEU A 9 -23.09 10.98 10.62
N LEU A 10 -22.92 11.93 11.55
CA LEU A 10 -23.90 12.18 12.62
C LEU A 10 -25.25 12.60 12.06
N ASP A 11 -25.25 13.47 11.03
CA ASP A 11 -26.46 13.93 10.36
C ASP A 11 -27.19 12.81 9.60
N ILE A 12 -26.44 11.77 9.19
CA ILE A 12 -26.96 10.62 8.44
C ILE A 12 -27.45 9.53 9.39
N ASN A 13 -26.57 9.09 10.29
CA ASN A 13 -26.84 8.04 11.28
C ASN A 13 -25.82 8.12 12.42
N VAL A 14 -26.32 8.44 13.62
CA VAL A 14 -25.52 8.56 14.85
C VAL A 14 -24.71 7.29 15.14
N SER A 15 -25.29 6.10 14.96
CA SER A 15 -24.59 4.82 15.20
C SER A 15 -23.50 4.57 14.16
N LEU A 16 -23.62 5.12 12.94
CA LEU A 16 -22.59 5.01 11.91
C LEU A 16 -21.41 5.90 12.26
N ALA A 17 -21.68 7.12 12.70
CA ALA A 17 -20.66 8.07 13.14
C ALA A 17 -19.87 7.51 14.34
N GLU A 18 -20.57 6.99 15.36
CA GLU A 18 -19.96 6.36 16.52
C GLU A 18 -19.12 5.13 16.11
N LEU A 19 -19.66 4.25 15.26
CA LEU A 19 -18.94 3.07 14.78
C LEU A 19 -17.64 3.45 14.06
N THR A 20 -17.64 4.49 13.23
CA THR A 20 -16.42 4.93 12.54
C THR A 20 -15.34 5.44 13.49
N VAL A 21 -15.70 6.16 14.56
CA VAL A 21 -14.73 6.59 15.60
C VAL A 21 -14.14 5.39 16.31
N GLU A 22 -14.96 4.41 16.67
CA GLU A 22 -14.51 3.25 17.44
C GLU A 22 -13.63 2.31 16.62
N ILE A 23 -13.92 2.14 15.32
CA ILE A 23 -13.04 1.39 14.41
C ILE A 23 -11.64 2.03 14.36
N GLU A 24 -11.53 3.36 14.29
CA GLU A 24 -10.24 4.04 14.25
C GLU A 24 -9.38 3.82 15.48
N LYS A 25 -10.01 3.79 16.67
CA LYS A 25 -9.33 3.40 17.90
C LYS A 25 -8.92 1.93 17.85
N LEU A 26 -9.82 1.07 17.39
CA LEU A 26 -9.60 -0.38 17.34
C LEU A 26 -8.45 -0.77 16.40
N ILE A 27 -8.18 0.00 15.33
CA ILE A 27 -7.07 -0.27 14.40
C ILE A 27 -5.72 -0.41 15.12
N TYR A 28 -5.48 0.43 16.14
CA TYR A 28 -4.21 0.44 16.87
C TYR A 28 -4.19 -0.51 18.07
N VAL A 29 -5.36 -0.90 18.59
CA VAL A 29 -5.50 -1.81 19.73
C VAL A 29 -5.54 -3.27 19.26
N SER A 30 -6.39 -3.57 18.27
CA SER A 30 -6.56 -4.90 17.68
C SER A 30 -6.81 -4.79 16.17
N PRO A 31 -5.74 -4.79 15.35
CA PRO A 31 -5.84 -4.69 13.89
C PRO A 31 -6.74 -5.77 13.28
N ARG A 32 -6.68 -6.99 13.83
CA ARG A 32 -7.53 -8.09 13.40
C ARG A 32 -9.01 -7.79 13.64
N ALA A 33 -9.36 -7.39 14.87
CA ALA A 33 -10.74 -7.06 15.20
C ALA A 33 -11.23 -5.87 14.37
N ALA A 34 -10.39 -4.85 14.17
CA ALA A 34 -10.71 -3.72 13.31
C ALA A 34 -11.04 -4.17 11.88
N MET A 35 -10.25 -5.06 11.27
CA MET A 35 -10.54 -5.58 9.93
C MET A 35 -11.83 -6.41 9.85
N GLN A 36 -12.13 -7.18 10.88
CA GLN A 36 -13.39 -7.93 10.97
C GLN A 36 -14.58 -6.96 11.07
N THR A 37 -14.48 -5.95 11.93
CA THR A 37 -15.49 -4.90 12.11
C THR A 37 -15.69 -4.08 10.84
N ILE A 38 -14.61 -3.70 10.15
CA ILE A 38 -14.64 -2.98 8.87
C ILE A 38 -15.41 -3.79 7.82
N ARG A 39 -15.15 -5.11 7.73
CA ARG A 39 -15.89 -6.01 6.85
C ARG A 39 -17.38 -6.05 7.19
N THR A 40 -17.73 -6.20 8.47
CA THR A 40 -19.15 -6.21 8.88
C THR A 40 -19.83 -4.90 8.55
N MET A 41 -19.17 -3.76 8.80
CA MET A 41 -19.68 -2.45 8.43
C MET A 41 -19.93 -2.33 6.92
N ALA A 42 -19.00 -2.80 6.08
CA ALA A 42 -19.18 -2.83 4.64
C ALA A 42 -20.37 -3.72 4.23
N GLU A 43 -20.52 -4.89 4.85
CA GLU A 43 -21.66 -5.78 4.60
C GLU A 43 -23.00 -5.12 4.98
N THR A 44 -23.07 -4.48 6.15
CA THR A 44 -24.26 -3.74 6.59
C THR A 44 -24.60 -2.61 5.62
N LEU A 45 -23.61 -1.84 5.14
CA LEU A 45 -23.82 -0.82 4.11
C LEU A 45 -24.34 -1.43 2.80
N ALA A 46 -23.77 -2.54 2.35
CA ALA A 46 -24.22 -3.24 1.14
C ALA A 46 -25.68 -3.71 1.25
N ARG A 47 -26.09 -4.22 2.42
CA ARG A 47 -27.48 -4.61 2.71
C ARG A 47 -28.41 -3.39 2.76
N HIS A 48 -27.97 -2.29 3.36
CA HIS A 48 -28.73 -1.05 3.34
C HIS A 48 -28.92 -0.52 1.91
N ILE A 49 -27.90 -0.62 1.07
CA ILE A 49 -27.98 -0.23 -0.34
C ILE A 49 -29.00 -1.11 -1.08
N SER A 50 -28.98 -2.43 -0.89
CA SER A 50 -29.97 -3.30 -1.54
C SER A 50 -31.39 -2.99 -1.10
N GLU A 51 -31.62 -2.63 0.17
CA GLU A 51 -32.93 -2.16 0.65
C GLU A 51 -33.38 -0.87 -0.07
N ILE A 52 -32.51 0.14 -0.20
CA ILE A 52 -32.82 1.38 -0.93
C ILE A 52 -33.15 1.08 -2.40
N GLU A 53 -32.37 0.18 -3.00
CA GLU A 53 -32.48 -0.23 -4.41
C GLU A 53 -33.59 -1.26 -4.66
N LYS A 54 -34.27 -1.71 -3.59
CA LYS A 54 -35.32 -2.73 -3.62
C LYS A 54 -34.86 -4.05 -4.26
N ILE A 55 -33.62 -4.42 -4.00
CA ILE A 55 -33.02 -5.68 -4.39
C ILE A 55 -33.20 -6.68 -3.25
N GLU A 56 -33.83 -7.82 -3.52
CA GLU A 56 -33.90 -8.91 -2.55
C GLU A 56 -32.49 -9.42 -2.21
N SER A 57 -32.12 -9.30 -0.93
CA SER A 57 -30.78 -9.57 -0.41
C SER A 57 -30.73 -10.40 0.88
N ASP A 58 -31.88 -10.69 1.49
CA ASP A 58 -31.96 -11.23 2.86
C ASP A 58 -31.29 -12.60 3.00
N GLU A 59 -31.31 -13.42 1.95
CA GLU A 59 -30.67 -14.74 1.93
C GLU A 59 -29.27 -14.74 1.28
N LEU A 60 -28.79 -13.61 0.76
CA LEU A 60 -27.52 -13.56 0.05
C LEU A 60 -26.33 -13.45 1.01
N SER A 61 -25.27 -14.20 0.71
CA SER A 61 -23.96 -13.99 1.32
C SER A 61 -23.39 -12.63 0.91
N PHE A 62 -22.47 -12.07 1.68
CA PHE A 62 -21.84 -10.78 1.31
C PHE A 62 -21.21 -10.80 -0.09
N SER A 63 -20.59 -11.91 -0.48
CA SER A 63 -19.99 -12.04 -1.81
C SER A 63 -21.06 -12.04 -2.92
N ASP A 64 -22.16 -12.74 -2.70
CA ASP A 64 -23.25 -12.83 -3.69
C ASP A 64 -24.00 -11.52 -3.80
N LEU A 65 -24.22 -10.84 -2.66
CA LEU A 65 -24.80 -9.51 -2.61
C LEU A 65 -23.93 -8.49 -3.35
N GLN A 66 -22.62 -8.47 -3.08
CA GLN A 66 -21.67 -7.61 -3.81
C GLN A 66 -21.75 -7.86 -5.32
N MET A 67 -21.70 -9.13 -5.74
CA MET A 67 -21.76 -9.49 -7.15
C MET A 67 -23.10 -9.09 -7.79
N LYS A 68 -24.21 -9.22 -7.07
CA LYS A 68 -25.54 -8.79 -7.54
C LYS A 68 -25.59 -7.28 -7.71
N LEU A 69 -25.14 -6.50 -6.72
CA LEU A 69 -25.08 -5.04 -6.80
C LEU A 69 -24.19 -4.56 -7.96
N ASN A 70 -23.06 -5.24 -8.22
CA ASN A 70 -22.20 -4.93 -9.35
C ASN A 70 -22.86 -5.26 -10.70
N ARG A 71 -23.51 -6.43 -10.82
CA ARG A 71 -24.23 -6.83 -12.05
C ARG A 71 -25.38 -5.90 -12.41
N GLU A 72 -26.09 -5.39 -11.40
CA GLU A 72 -27.15 -4.39 -11.55
C GLU A 72 -26.60 -2.97 -11.85
N GLY A 73 -25.27 -2.82 -11.92
CA GLY A 73 -24.61 -1.55 -12.25
C GLY A 73 -24.68 -0.50 -11.12
N ILE A 74 -24.98 -0.92 -9.89
CA ILE A 74 -25.07 -0.02 -8.73
C ILE A 74 -23.68 0.37 -8.23
N LEU A 75 -22.77 -0.61 -8.18
CA LEU A 75 -21.39 -0.36 -7.75
C LEU A 75 -20.59 0.17 -8.94
N THR A 76 -19.88 1.28 -8.74
CA THR A 76 -18.84 1.68 -9.70
C THR A 76 -17.67 0.69 -9.62
N PRO A 77 -16.83 0.56 -10.67
CA PRO A 77 -15.70 -0.37 -10.64
C PRO A 77 -14.76 -0.15 -9.45
N THR A 78 -14.51 1.11 -9.07
CA THR A 78 -13.67 1.47 -7.92
C THR A 78 -14.30 1.03 -6.60
N VAL A 79 -15.61 1.20 -6.46
CA VAL A 79 -16.34 0.84 -5.24
C VAL A 79 -16.50 -0.67 -5.12
N ASP A 80 -16.76 -1.37 -6.21
CA ASP A 80 -16.78 -2.84 -6.24
C ASP A 80 -15.41 -3.41 -5.84
N GLN A 81 -14.32 -2.85 -6.37
CA GLN A 81 -12.96 -3.21 -5.96
C GLN A 81 -12.74 -2.94 -4.47
N ALA A 82 -13.25 -1.85 -3.92
CA ALA A 82 -13.16 -1.55 -2.50
C ALA A 82 -13.93 -2.55 -1.64
N PHE A 83 -15.18 -2.88 -2.00
CA PHE A 83 -15.95 -3.93 -1.34
C PHE A 83 -15.25 -5.28 -1.42
N GLN A 84 -14.71 -5.64 -2.59
CA GLN A 84 -13.96 -6.88 -2.78
C GLN A 84 -12.72 -6.92 -1.88
N PHE A 85 -11.98 -5.80 -1.81
CA PHE A 85 -10.77 -5.67 -1.01
C PHE A 85 -11.08 -5.81 0.48
N VAL A 86 -12.06 -5.05 0.99
CA VAL A 86 -12.48 -5.11 2.40
C VAL A 86 -13.00 -6.51 2.75
N ARG A 87 -13.82 -7.12 1.88
CA ARG A 87 -14.35 -8.47 2.08
C ARG A 87 -13.24 -9.52 2.13
N ARG A 88 -12.32 -9.50 1.16
CA ARG A 88 -11.23 -10.49 1.07
C ARG A 88 -10.30 -10.38 2.28
N ASN A 89 -9.88 -9.16 2.62
CA ASN A 89 -8.96 -8.92 3.72
C ASN A 89 -9.60 -9.16 5.09
N GLY A 90 -10.87 -8.79 5.27
CA GLY A 90 -11.64 -9.15 6.47
C GLY A 90 -11.85 -10.65 6.63
N ASN A 91 -12.09 -11.39 5.53
CA ASN A 91 -12.19 -12.86 5.57
C ASN A 91 -10.87 -13.52 6.02
N VAL A 92 -9.73 -13.01 5.55
CA VAL A 92 -8.40 -13.47 6.03
C VAL A 92 -8.27 -13.25 7.54
N ALA A 93 -8.67 -12.07 8.02
CA ALA A 93 -8.65 -11.77 9.46
C ALA A 93 -9.60 -12.65 10.29
N SER A 94 -10.70 -13.15 9.71
CA SER A 94 -11.65 -14.06 10.37
C SER A 94 -11.24 -15.52 10.36
N HIS A 95 -10.69 -16.03 9.25
CA HIS A 95 -10.45 -17.46 9.07
C HIS A 95 -9.00 -17.90 9.32
N ASP A 96 -8.03 -16.98 9.20
CA ASP A 96 -6.62 -17.28 9.44
C ASP A 96 -6.20 -16.79 10.84
N ALA A 97 -6.61 -17.57 11.84
CA ALA A 97 -6.41 -17.21 13.24
C ALA A 97 -4.93 -17.18 13.67
N THR A 98 -4.01 -17.81 12.91
CA THR A 98 -2.58 -17.87 13.22
C THR A 98 -1.78 -16.74 12.55
N ARG A 99 -2.27 -16.18 11.43
CA ARG A 99 -1.62 -15.06 10.74
C ARG A 99 -1.74 -13.75 11.51
N LYS A 100 -0.61 -13.20 11.96
CA LYS A 100 -0.55 -11.87 12.57
C LYS A 100 -1.00 -10.81 11.56
N ILE A 101 -2.00 -10.02 11.93
CA ILE A 101 -2.49 -8.87 11.15
C ILE A 101 -1.75 -7.62 11.60
N LEU A 102 -1.15 -6.90 10.66
CA LEU A 102 -0.42 -5.66 10.93
C LEU A 102 -1.38 -4.47 11.00
N ILE A 103 -1.05 -3.46 11.82
CA ILE A 103 -1.79 -2.19 11.90
C ILE A 103 -1.95 -1.57 10.51
N ARG A 104 -0.91 -1.60 9.68
CA ARG A 104 -0.93 -1.09 8.30
C ARG A 104 -1.97 -1.80 7.42
N GLU A 105 -2.17 -3.11 7.58
CA GLU A 105 -3.20 -3.83 6.82
C GLU A 105 -4.61 -3.38 7.24
N ALA A 106 -4.80 -3.11 8.54
CA ALA A 106 -6.04 -2.56 9.06
C ALA A 106 -6.28 -1.10 8.59
N LEU A 107 -5.23 -0.27 8.54
CA LEU A 107 -5.29 1.09 8.00
C LEU A 107 -5.63 1.11 6.50
N PHE A 108 -5.02 0.22 5.71
CA PHE A 108 -5.39 0.06 4.30
C PHE A 108 -6.84 -0.39 4.15
N CYS A 109 -7.27 -1.39 4.95
CA CYS A 109 -8.68 -1.81 4.95
C CYS A 109 -9.61 -0.64 5.30
N TRP A 110 -9.18 0.23 6.23
CA TRP A 110 -9.90 1.43 6.63
C TRP A 110 -9.94 2.53 5.55
N GLU A 111 -8.88 2.71 4.77
CA GLU A 111 -8.88 3.61 3.61
C GLU A 111 -9.88 3.16 2.54
N TYR A 112 -9.91 1.85 2.23
CA TYR A 112 -10.92 1.30 1.32
C TYR A 112 -12.34 1.40 1.90
N GLN A 113 -12.49 1.28 3.23
CA GLN A 113 -13.76 1.56 3.90
C GLN A 113 -14.17 3.02 3.77
N HIS A 114 -13.23 3.96 3.85
CA HIS A 114 -13.49 5.38 3.62
C HIS A 114 -13.92 5.63 2.17
N LEU A 115 -13.38 4.92 1.18
CA LEU A 115 -13.86 4.98 -0.21
C LEU A 115 -15.31 4.50 -0.33
N ILE A 116 -15.66 3.39 0.33
CA ILE A 116 -17.04 2.88 0.38
C ILE A 116 -17.96 3.91 1.04
N LEU A 117 -17.56 4.48 2.17
CA LEU A 117 -18.32 5.50 2.90
C LEU A 117 -18.50 6.78 2.08
N THR A 118 -17.44 7.24 1.43
CA THR A 118 -17.47 8.44 0.57
C THR A 118 -18.50 8.27 -0.53
N TRP A 119 -18.40 7.16 -1.27
CA TRP A 119 -19.34 6.85 -2.33
C TRP A 119 -20.76 6.68 -1.81
N TYR A 120 -20.95 6.00 -0.66
CA TYR A 120 -22.26 5.83 -0.06
C TYR A 120 -22.90 7.17 0.31
N ILE A 121 -22.14 8.06 0.95
CA ILE A 121 -22.61 9.40 1.33
C ILE A 121 -22.99 10.19 0.08
N GLU A 122 -22.12 10.22 -0.92
CA GLU A 122 -22.33 10.98 -2.16
C GLU A 122 -23.49 10.43 -3.01
N THR A 123 -23.76 9.12 -2.94
CA THR A 123 -24.80 8.49 -3.79
C THR A 123 -26.17 8.43 -3.11
N TYR A 124 -26.20 8.20 -1.78
CA TYR A 124 -27.42 7.85 -1.06
C TYR A 124 -27.80 8.81 0.06
N ALA A 125 -26.84 9.52 0.66
CA ALA A 125 -27.11 10.33 1.84
C ALA A 125 -27.25 11.82 1.50
N SER A 126 -26.29 12.40 0.79
CA SER A 126 -26.32 13.82 0.40
C SER A 126 -25.46 14.08 -0.84
N PRO A 127 -26.06 14.06 -2.04
CA PRO A 127 -25.32 14.20 -3.32
C PRO A 127 -24.62 15.56 -3.54
N ASN A 128 -24.93 16.57 -2.72
CA ASN A 128 -24.30 17.89 -2.80
C ASN A 128 -23.18 18.09 -1.77
N LEU A 129 -22.85 17.04 -1.01
CA LEU A 129 -21.94 17.12 0.11
C LEU A 129 -20.56 16.59 -0.28
N THR A 130 -19.54 17.45 -0.24
CA THR A 130 -18.16 17.03 -0.47
C THR A 130 -17.61 16.37 0.79
N VAL A 131 -17.46 15.05 0.73
CA VAL A 131 -16.81 14.27 1.79
C VAL A 131 -15.34 14.68 1.86
N PRO A 132 -14.80 14.98 3.05
CA PRO A 132 -13.39 15.30 3.19
C PRO A 132 -12.52 14.11 2.75
N THR A 133 -11.35 14.41 2.21
CA THR A 133 -10.38 13.37 1.84
C THR A 133 -10.03 12.50 3.04
N TYR A 134 -9.71 11.24 2.77
CA TYR A 134 -9.25 10.31 3.80
C TYR A 134 -8.10 10.93 4.61
N ILE A 135 -8.21 10.82 5.94
CA ILE A 135 -7.16 11.16 6.88
C ILE A 135 -6.88 9.89 7.67
N GLU A 136 -5.65 9.43 7.61
CA GLU A 136 -5.22 8.28 8.40
C GLU A 136 -5.50 8.54 9.89
N PRO A 137 -6.19 7.63 10.60
CA PRO A 137 -6.46 7.81 12.01
C PRO A 137 -5.15 7.88 12.79
N LEU A 138 -5.10 8.72 13.82
CA LEU A 138 -3.92 8.78 14.68
C LEU A 138 -4.07 7.76 15.82
N PRO A 139 -2.98 7.12 16.26
CA PRO A 139 -3.01 6.28 17.44
C PRO A 139 -3.50 7.09 18.64
N SER A 140 -4.58 6.63 19.29
CA SER A 140 -5.08 7.24 20.51
C SER A 140 -4.10 6.98 21.66
N LYS A 141 -3.77 8.02 22.44
CA LYS A 141 -2.90 7.93 23.63
C LYS A 141 -3.56 7.27 24.84
N THR A 142 -4.80 6.83 24.69
CA THR A 142 -5.62 6.32 25.79
C THR A 142 -5.45 4.81 25.88
N ASP A 143 -5.00 4.31 27.03
CA ASP A 143 -4.99 2.88 27.36
C ASP A 143 -6.44 2.40 27.50
N TYR A 144 -7.08 2.05 26.39
CA TYR A 144 -8.36 1.35 26.42
C TYR A 144 -8.11 -0.16 26.43
N GLU A 145 -8.79 -0.88 27.31
CA GLU A 145 -8.81 -2.34 27.26
C GLU A 145 -9.58 -2.80 26.01
N SER A 146 -8.93 -3.64 25.19
CA SER A 146 -9.43 -4.12 23.90
C SER A 146 -10.86 -4.68 23.92
N GLU A 147 -11.27 -5.29 25.04
CA GLU A 147 -12.54 -5.99 25.17
C GLU A 147 -13.74 -5.03 25.30
N GLU A 148 -13.59 -3.90 25.98
CA GLU A 148 -14.67 -2.91 26.14
C GLU A 148 -15.02 -2.23 24.80
N ILE A 149 -14.00 -1.88 24.00
CA ILE A 149 -14.19 -1.31 22.65
C ILE A 149 -14.94 -2.30 21.76
N ILE A 150 -14.58 -3.58 21.81
CA ILE A 150 -15.20 -4.63 20.97
C ILE A 150 -16.69 -4.79 21.32
N LEU A 151 -17.03 -4.83 22.61
CA LEU A 151 -18.43 -4.93 23.06
C LEU A 151 -19.26 -3.71 22.63
N HIS A 152 -18.69 -2.51 22.71
CA HIS A 152 -19.37 -1.29 22.28
C HIS A 152 -19.64 -1.28 20.77
N ILE A 153 -18.65 -1.69 19.96
CA ILE A 153 -18.75 -1.82 18.50
C ILE A 153 -19.85 -2.81 18.09
N GLN A 154 -19.98 -3.95 18.77
CA GLN A 154 -21.02 -4.93 18.47
C GLN A 154 -22.43 -4.33 18.68
N GLY A 155 -22.61 -3.54 19.75
CA GLY A 155 -23.86 -2.82 20.00
C GLY A 155 -24.20 -1.81 18.89
N LEU A 156 -23.20 -1.12 18.34
CA LEU A 156 -23.37 -0.13 17.28
C LEU A 156 -23.81 -0.75 15.94
N ILE A 157 -23.20 -1.88 15.56
CA ILE A 157 -23.55 -2.62 14.35
C ILE A 157 -25.02 -3.04 14.39
N ASN A 158 -25.47 -3.60 15.51
CA ASN A 158 -26.86 -4.03 15.66
C ASN A 158 -27.87 -2.88 15.49
N ARG A 159 -27.51 -1.64 15.88
CA ARG A 159 -28.37 -0.46 15.67
C ARG A 159 -28.39 0.01 14.21
N LEU A 160 -27.31 -0.22 13.46
CA LEU A 160 -27.25 0.13 12.03
C LEU A 160 -28.15 -0.77 11.19
N GLU A 161 -28.16 -2.07 11.50
CA GLU A 161 -29.00 -3.04 10.81
C GLU A 161 -30.51 -2.81 11.01
N GLN A 162 -30.91 -2.11 12.07
CA GLN A 162 -32.33 -1.78 12.31
C GLN A 162 -32.81 -0.50 11.61
N ASN A 163 -31.90 0.36 11.14
CA ASN A 163 -32.23 1.68 10.56
C ASN A 163 -32.36 1.69 9.01
N SER A 164 -32.08 0.59 8.31
CA SER A 164 -31.95 0.54 6.84
C SER A 164 -33.23 0.61 6.01
N LYS A 165 -34.41 0.61 6.64
CA LYS A 165 -35.70 0.51 5.95
C LYS A 165 -36.21 1.78 5.22
N GLY A 166 -35.38 2.69 4.69
CA GLY A 166 -35.91 3.83 3.93
C GLY A 166 -34.98 4.76 3.10
N LYS A 167 -35.06 4.64 1.74
CA LYS A 167 -35.00 5.66 0.62
C LYS A 167 -33.81 6.66 0.53
N LYS A 168 -33.28 7.19 -0.60
CA LYS A 168 -33.33 7.07 -2.11
C LYS A 168 -32.19 7.97 -2.74
N LYS A 169 -31.65 7.54 -3.90
CA LYS A 169 -30.54 7.99 -4.84
C LYS A 169 -30.39 9.46 -5.34
N ILE A 170 -29.18 9.85 -5.85
CA ILE A 170 -28.84 10.52 -7.16
C ILE A 170 -27.30 10.50 -7.51
N ASN A 171 -26.93 10.54 -8.81
CA ASN A 171 -25.64 10.24 -9.52
C ASN A 171 -24.71 11.45 -9.92
N LEU A 172 -23.37 11.24 -10.13
CA LEU A 172 -22.54 11.38 -11.40
C LEU A 172 -21.01 11.78 -11.29
N SER A 173 -20.10 10.85 -11.71
CA SER A 173 -18.84 10.88 -12.56
C SER A 173 -17.60 11.87 -12.48
N PRO A 174 -16.34 11.48 -12.94
CA PRO A 174 -15.00 11.89 -12.37
C PRO A 174 -13.78 12.26 -13.32
N LYS A 175 -12.59 12.70 -12.79
CA LYS A 175 -11.13 12.35 -13.13
C LYS A 175 -9.98 13.38 -12.74
N THR A 176 -8.74 12.97 -12.26
CA THR A 176 -7.31 13.37 -12.67
C THR A 176 -6.06 12.97 -11.77
N VAL A 177 -4.80 13.19 -12.27
CA VAL A 177 -3.37 12.73 -11.95
C VAL A 177 -2.51 13.71 -11.09
N ARG A 178 -1.34 13.33 -10.48
CA ARG A 178 -0.53 14.11 -9.49
C ARG A 178 0.90 14.56 -9.93
N GLU A 179 1.33 15.78 -9.55
CA GLU A 179 2.69 16.36 -9.74
C GLU A 179 3.39 16.77 -8.41
N ILE A 180 4.73 16.73 -8.35
CA ILE A 180 5.55 17.13 -7.19
C ILE A 180 6.58 18.20 -7.61
N TYR A 181 6.81 19.21 -6.77
CA TYR A 181 7.63 20.39 -7.05
C TYR A 181 8.79 20.56 -6.06
N TYR A 182 9.90 21.11 -6.55
CA TYR A 182 11.02 21.63 -5.76
C TYR A 182 11.54 22.90 -6.45
N LYS A 183 11.35 24.06 -5.83
CA LYS A 183 11.59 25.38 -6.44
C LYS A 183 10.90 25.49 -7.80
N ASP A 184 11.66 25.77 -8.86
CA ASP A 184 11.18 25.91 -10.24
C ASP A 184 11.13 24.57 -11.01
N GLN A 185 11.43 23.44 -10.35
CA GLN A 185 11.44 22.11 -10.95
C GLN A 185 10.21 21.31 -10.50
N SER A 186 9.70 20.45 -11.39
CA SER A 186 8.61 19.53 -11.09
C SER A 186 8.86 18.15 -11.69
N VAL A 187 8.21 17.15 -11.10
CA VAL A 187 8.18 15.78 -11.60
C VAL A 187 6.76 15.22 -11.55
N GLU A 188 6.32 14.69 -12.69
CA GLU A 188 5.03 14.00 -12.79
C GLU A 188 5.12 12.59 -12.19
N VAL A 189 4.15 12.25 -11.34
CA VAL A 189 4.05 10.92 -10.73
C VAL A 189 2.99 10.10 -11.48
N PRO A 190 3.38 9.06 -12.23
CA PRO A 190 2.43 8.15 -12.87
C PRO A 190 1.50 7.48 -11.85
N HIS A 191 0.25 7.19 -12.25
CA HIS A 191 -0.73 6.54 -11.37
C HIS A 191 -0.23 5.23 -10.74
N PHE A 192 0.56 4.43 -11.47
CA PHE A 192 1.10 3.17 -10.95
C PHE A 192 2.16 3.36 -9.86
N LEU A 193 2.74 4.55 -9.75
CA LEU A 193 3.68 4.91 -8.69
C LEU A 193 3.02 5.63 -7.52
N ARG A 194 1.72 5.90 -7.57
CA ARG A 194 0.99 6.57 -6.47
C ARG A 194 1.25 5.88 -5.13
N ASP A 195 1.20 4.55 -5.11
CA ASP A 195 1.33 3.74 -3.89
C ASP A 195 2.70 3.04 -3.81
N ALA A 196 3.70 3.55 -4.52
CA ALA A 196 5.05 3.00 -4.48
C ALA A 196 5.77 3.36 -3.17
N PHE A 197 6.46 2.39 -2.56
CA PHE A 197 7.28 2.60 -1.37
C PHE A 197 8.63 3.25 -1.71
N LEU A 198 8.92 4.36 -1.03
CA LEU A 198 10.19 5.07 -1.05
C LEU A 198 11.13 4.45 0.00
N LEU A 199 11.67 3.29 -0.35
CA LEU A 199 12.61 2.56 0.50
C LEU A 199 13.95 3.32 0.57
N PRO A 200 14.51 3.61 1.76
CA PRO A 200 15.78 4.35 1.89
C PRO A 200 16.94 3.77 1.07
N GLN A 201 16.93 2.45 0.85
CA GLN A 201 17.92 1.73 0.04
C GLN A 201 17.89 2.14 -1.45
N ARG A 202 16.78 2.69 -1.95
CA ARG A 202 16.64 3.22 -3.31
C ARG A 202 17.16 4.67 -3.43
N PHE A 203 17.51 5.30 -2.31
CA PHE A 203 17.98 6.68 -2.22
C PHE A 203 19.34 6.70 -1.49
N PRO A 204 20.41 6.17 -2.10
CA PRO A 204 21.71 6.02 -1.43
C PRO A 204 22.29 7.33 -0.89
N LYS A 205 22.02 8.46 -1.56
CA LYS A 205 22.48 9.79 -1.14
C LYS A 205 21.61 10.40 -0.03
N SER A 206 20.34 9.99 0.06
CA SER A 206 19.36 10.48 1.04
C SER A 206 18.93 9.41 2.05
N THR A 207 19.68 8.31 2.19
CA THR A 207 19.28 7.18 3.05
C THR A 207 19.06 7.61 4.49
N THR A 208 20.05 8.28 5.11
CA THR A 208 19.93 8.77 6.49
C THR A 208 18.89 9.88 6.61
N PHE A 209 18.71 10.69 5.56
CA PHE A 209 17.70 11.73 5.51
C PHE A 209 16.29 11.14 5.56
N LEU A 210 16.01 10.12 4.73
CA LEU A 210 14.75 9.37 4.73
C LEU A 210 14.52 8.59 6.03
N ILE A 211 15.55 7.94 6.58
CA ILE A 211 15.46 7.24 7.87
C ILE A 211 15.07 8.23 8.98
N ARG A 212 15.70 9.40 9.02
CA ARG A 212 15.46 10.43 10.04
C ARG A 212 14.13 11.14 9.86
N LEU A 213 13.69 11.35 8.61
CA LEU A 213 12.37 11.90 8.27
C LEU A 213 11.23 11.00 8.76
N ASN A 214 11.52 9.73 9.07
CA ASN A 214 10.54 8.74 9.49
C ASN A 214 10.55 8.39 10.98
N GLY A 215 11.36 9.03 11.83
CA GLY A 215 11.32 8.82 13.29
C GLY A 215 11.85 7.46 13.76
N GLU A 216 11.40 6.36 13.17
CA GLU A 216 11.81 4.97 13.35
C GLU A 216 11.48 4.21 12.05
N GLN A 217 12.49 3.63 11.39
CA GLN A 217 12.46 2.78 10.18
C GLN A 217 11.09 2.36 9.58
N GLN A 218 10.36 3.25 8.90
CA GLN A 218 9.25 2.88 8.00
C GLN A 218 9.47 3.50 6.61
N ALA A 219 8.81 3.01 5.57
CA ALA A 219 8.93 3.51 4.19
C ALA A 219 7.81 4.53 3.92
N ARG A 220 8.11 5.66 3.26
CA ARG A 220 7.06 6.59 2.78
C ARG A 220 6.42 6.03 1.53
N LEU A 221 5.11 6.21 1.37
CA LEU A 221 4.48 6.04 0.05
C LEU A 221 4.70 7.29 -0.80
N MET A 222 4.82 7.14 -2.11
CA MET A 222 4.91 8.27 -3.04
C MET A 222 3.72 9.24 -2.89
N SER A 223 2.54 8.74 -2.54
CA SER A 223 1.34 9.51 -2.21
C SER A 223 1.46 10.36 -0.94
N GLU A 224 2.38 10.03 -0.03
CA GLU A 224 2.61 10.78 1.22
C GLU A 224 3.58 11.95 1.06
N LEU A 225 4.30 12.04 -0.07
CA LEU A 225 5.16 13.18 -0.32
C LEU A 225 4.32 14.45 -0.45
N PRO A 226 4.76 15.59 0.13
CA PRO A 226 4.09 16.86 -0.11
C PRO A 226 4.20 17.26 -1.59
N TYR A 227 3.28 18.09 -2.07
CA TYR A 227 3.36 18.67 -3.41
C TYR A 227 4.60 19.56 -3.57
N GLN A 228 5.15 20.09 -2.48
CA GLN A 228 6.38 20.87 -2.44
C GLN A 228 7.38 20.22 -1.49
N ILE A 229 8.57 19.87 -2.02
CA ILE A 229 9.66 19.24 -1.26
C ILE A 229 10.45 20.27 -0.45
N ASP A 230 10.39 21.54 -0.82
CA ASP A 230 11.09 22.64 -0.14
C ASP A 230 10.75 22.70 1.36
N GLY A 231 11.79 22.63 2.20
CA GLY A 231 11.66 22.74 3.64
C GLY A 231 11.45 21.41 4.36
N LEU A 232 11.51 20.26 3.69
CA LEU A 232 11.42 18.94 4.33
C LEU A 232 12.51 18.74 5.40
N HIS A 233 13.72 19.27 5.18
CA HIS A 233 14.80 19.23 6.16
C HIS A 233 14.45 19.87 7.52
N LYS A 234 13.47 20.78 7.57
CA LYS A 234 13.06 21.43 8.83
C LYS A 234 12.37 20.47 9.79
N PHE A 235 11.83 19.36 9.29
CA PHE A 235 11.17 18.34 10.11
C PHE A 235 12.17 17.37 10.78
N VAL A 236 13.46 17.47 10.46
CA VAL A 236 14.49 16.57 10.96
C VAL A 236 15.71 17.31 11.49
N LYS A 237 16.17 16.94 12.69
CA LYS A 237 17.35 17.56 13.29
C LYS A 237 18.60 17.26 12.47
N ARG A 238 19.44 18.28 12.28
CA ARG A 238 20.77 18.22 11.64
C ARG A 238 20.78 18.05 10.12
N PHE A 239 19.68 18.36 9.43
CA PHE A 239 19.64 18.46 7.98
C PHE A 239 19.43 19.90 7.53
N ASN A 240 19.84 20.19 6.30
CA ASN A 240 19.78 21.51 5.67
C ASN A 240 19.15 21.41 4.28
N GLU A 241 18.97 22.56 3.63
CA GLU A 241 18.33 22.69 2.31
C GLU A 241 18.98 21.83 1.21
N SER A 242 20.29 21.54 1.28
CA SER A 242 20.95 20.68 0.28
C SER A 242 20.46 19.23 0.34
N ASN A 243 19.84 18.79 1.44
CA ASN A 243 19.25 17.45 1.55
C ASN A 243 17.90 17.37 0.82
N ASP A 244 17.12 18.44 0.83
CA ASP A 244 15.87 18.51 0.04
C ASP A 244 16.18 18.42 -1.44
N ALA A 245 17.17 19.19 -1.92
CA ALA A 245 17.63 19.16 -3.31
C ALA A 245 18.08 17.75 -3.72
N ARG A 246 18.89 17.12 -2.88
CA ARG A 246 19.44 15.78 -3.13
C ARG A 246 18.35 14.71 -3.15
N PHE A 247 17.37 14.82 -2.25
CA PHE A 247 16.24 13.91 -2.24
C PHE A 247 15.34 14.09 -3.47
N PHE A 248 15.09 15.33 -3.90
CA PHE A 248 14.33 15.60 -5.12
C PHE A 248 15.03 15.06 -6.38
N GLU A 249 16.35 15.23 -6.48
CA GLU A 249 17.16 14.65 -7.57
C GLU A 249 17.01 13.12 -7.62
N GLU A 250 17.17 12.45 -6.48
CA GLU A 250 16.99 11.00 -6.39
C GLU A 250 15.55 10.54 -6.63
N LEU A 251 14.55 11.36 -6.27
CA LEU A 251 13.14 11.08 -6.54
C LEU A 251 12.84 11.12 -8.04
N CYS A 252 13.36 12.11 -8.75
CA CYS A 252 13.25 12.20 -10.21
C CYS A 252 13.89 10.98 -10.87
N GLN A 253 15.10 10.63 -10.42
CA GLN A 253 15.80 9.44 -10.89
C GLN A 253 14.98 8.17 -10.61
N PHE A 254 14.46 8.00 -9.40
CA PHE A 254 13.64 6.85 -9.02
C PHE A 254 12.40 6.70 -9.90
N ILE A 255 11.67 7.79 -10.16
CA ILE A 255 10.48 7.77 -11.03
C ILE A 255 10.86 7.34 -12.44
N GLN A 256 11.98 7.84 -12.96
CA GLN A 256 12.47 7.48 -14.29
C GLN A 256 12.85 5.99 -14.35
N GLU A 257 13.61 5.50 -13.37
CA GLU A 257 13.99 4.08 -13.30
C GLU A 257 12.75 3.17 -13.22
N GLU A 258 11.71 3.54 -12.47
CA GLU A 258 10.50 2.74 -12.39
C GLU A 258 9.67 2.74 -13.68
N LYS A 259 9.67 3.84 -14.43
CA LYS A 259 9.07 3.88 -15.78
C LYS A 259 9.79 2.89 -16.70
N GLU A 260 11.11 2.93 -16.73
CA GLU A 260 11.93 2.02 -17.53
C GLU A 260 11.76 0.56 -17.11
N ARG A 261 11.73 0.26 -15.80
CA ARG A 261 11.46 -1.10 -15.30
C ARG A 261 10.09 -1.60 -15.70
N LYS A 262 9.07 -0.73 -15.73
CA LYS A 262 7.73 -1.11 -16.17
C LYS A 262 7.73 -1.48 -17.64
N GLU A 263 8.34 -0.65 -18.50
CA GLU A 263 8.50 -0.95 -19.93
C GLU A 263 9.28 -2.25 -20.16
N LEU A 264 10.37 -2.48 -19.42
CA LEU A 264 11.15 -3.72 -19.50
C LEU A 264 10.34 -4.96 -19.09
N LYS A 265 9.54 -4.87 -18.02
CA LYS A 265 8.66 -5.97 -17.60
C LYS A 265 7.57 -6.28 -18.63
N GLU A 266 7.10 -5.26 -19.34
CA GLU A 266 6.15 -5.43 -20.44
C GLU A 266 6.83 -6.05 -21.67
N ASN A 267 8.04 -5.63 -22.02
CA ASN A 267 8.80 -6.13 -23.17
C ASN A 267 9.31 -7.58 -22.99
N TYR A 268 9.66 -7.98 -21.77
CA TYR A 268 10.14 -9.34 -21.45
C TYR A 268 9.07 -10.16 -20.72
N SER A 269 7.81 -10.04 -21.13
CA SER A 269 6.70 -10.75 -20.50
C SER A 269 6.91 -12.26 -20.52
N GLY A 270 7.04 -12.88 -19.34
CA GLY A 270 7.27 -14.33 -19.19
C GLY A 270 8.67 -14.69 -18.67
N GLU A 271 9.63 -13.79 -18.77
CA GLU A 271 10.98 -13.94 -18.24
C GLU A 271 11.07 -13.45 -16.79
N THR A 272 11.97 -14.03 -15.99
CA THR A 272 12.28 -13.49 -14.65
C THR A 272 13.45 -12.53 -14.76
N LEU A 273 13.24 -11.26 -14.41
CA LEU A 273 14.27 -10.23 -14.44
C LEU A 273 14.81 -9.93 -13.03
N LEU A 274 16.14 -9.87 -12.91
CA LEU A 274 16.83 -9.28 -11.77
C LEU A 274 17.24 -7.85 -12.12
N PHE A 275 16.89 -6.89 -11.26
CA PHE A 275 17.14 -5.48 -11.46
C PHE A 275 18.18 -4.92 -10.50
N TYR A 276 19.02 -4.04 -11.03
CA TYR A 276 19.81 -3.10 -10.25
C TYR A 276 19.63 -1.70 -10.87
N LYS A 277 18.90 -0.83 -10.17
CA LYS A 277 18.44 0.46 -10.71
C LYS A 277 17.61 0.24 -11.98
N ALA A 278 17.85 0.97 -13.07
CA ALA A 278 17.19 0.76 -14.36
C ALA A 278 17.69 -0.49 -15.12
N GLU A 279 18.86 -1.01 -14.77
CA GLU A 279 19.48 -2.11 -15.49
C GLU A 279 18.89 -3.46 -15.06
N HIS A 280 18.89 -4.43 -15.98
CA HIS A 280 18.38 -5.77 -15.74
C HIS A 280 19.32 -6.88 -16.22
N VAL A 281 19.11 -8.08 -15.68
CA VAL A 281 19.64 -9.36 -16.16
C VAL A 281 18.48 -10.35 -16.23
N ILE A 282 18.43 -11.14 -17.31
CA ILE A 282 17.45 -12.21 -17.46
C ILE A 282 17.93 -13.42 -16.65
N LEU A 283 17.09 -13.90 -15.75
CA LEU A 283 17.35 -15.05 -14.91
C LEU A 283 17.01 -16.35 -15.65
N THR A 284 17.96 -16.84 -16.44
CA THR A 284 17.87 -18.15 -17.11
C THR A 284 18.07 -19.30 -16.12
N GLU A 285 17.67 -20.53 -16.47
CA GLU A 285 17.88 -21.70 -15.60
C GLU A 285 19.36 -21.93 -15.26
N LYS A 286 20.26 -21.72 -16.21
CA LYS A 286 21.71 -21.84 -15.98
C LYS A 286 22.20 -20.81 -14.96
N LEU A 287 21.79 -19.55 -15.13
CA LEU A 287 22.17 -18.48 -14.23
C LEU A 287 21.55 -18.67 -12.84
N ALA A 288 20.29 -19.09 -12.77
CA ALA A 288 19.56 -19.34 -11.53
C ALA A 288 20.25 -20.38 -10.63
N ASN A 289 20.85 -21.41 -11.23
CA ASN A 289 21.53 -22.49 -10.52
C ASN A 289 22.96 -22.17 -10.06
N VAL A 290 23.52 -21.00 -10.42
CA VAL A 290 24.87 -20.62 -9.99
C VAL A 290 24.88 -20.39 -8.47
N GLU A 291 25.81 -21.05 -7.79
CA GLU A 291 26.00 -20.90 -6.34
C GLU A 291 26.73 -19.60 -6.00
N LEU A 292 26.34 -18.97 -4.89
CA LEU A 292 26.89 -17.70 -4.40
C LEU A 292 28.24 -17.90 -3.69
N THR A 293 29.22 -18.46 -4.38
CA THR A 293 30.54 -18.79 -3.83
C THR A 293 31.62 -17.78 -4.24
N LYS A 294 32.79 -17.82 -3.58
CA LYS A 294 33.91 -16.91 -3.89
C LYS A 294 34.54 -17.21 -5.24
N GLU A 295 34.43 -18.45 -5.69
CA GLU A 295 34.88 -18.95 -6.98
C GLU A 295 34.00 -18.38 -8.09
N ASN A 296 32.69 -18.33 -7.87
CA ASN A 296 31.73 -17.77 -8.83
C ASN A 296 31.69 -16.24 -8.79
N PHE A 297 31.82 -15.64 -7.60
CA PHE A 297 31.70 -14.20 -7.38
C PHE A 297 32.94 -13.61 -6.69
N VAL A 298 33.97 -13.37 -7.48
CA VAL A 298 35.30 -12.96 -7.00
C VAL A 298 35.27 -11.58 -6.35
N GLY A 299 35.96 -11.46 -5.21
CA GLY A 299 36.14 -10.17 -4.50
C GLY A 299 34.96 -9.77 -3.60
N GLN A 300 33.95 -10.62 -3.45
CA GLN A 300 32.71 -10.29 -2.72
C GLN A 300 32.56 -11.02 -1.37
N THR A 301 33.67 -11.37 -0.72
CA THR A 301 33.68 -12.19 0.50
C THR A 301 32.73 -11.73 1.61
N SER A 302 32.65 -10.41 1.86
CA SER A 302 31.77 -9.86 2.90
C SER A 302 30.29 -9.94 2.52
N LEU A 303 29.96 -9.66 1.26
CA LEU A 303 28.61 -9.71 0.72
C LEU A 303 28.10 -11.16 0.68
N LEU A 304 28.89 -12.11 0.17
CA LEU A 304 28.51 -13.52 0.11
C LEU A 304 28.27 -14.10 1.50
N ARG A 305 29.11 -13.74 2.48
CA ARG A 305 28.89 -14.13 3.87
C ARG A 305 27.56 -13.59 4.40
N ALA A 306 27.27 -12.31 4.18
CA ALA A 306 26.01 -11.70 4.60
C ALA A 306 24.80 -12.34 3.92
N LEU A 307 24.92 -12.75 2.66
CA LEU A 307 23.86 -13.46 1.93
C LEU A 307 23.63 -14.88 2.48
N HIS A 308 24.70 -15.64 2.74
CA HIS A 308 24.60 -16.98 3.30
C HIS A 308 24.01 -16.98 4.71
N GLU A 309 24.35 -15.99 5.54
CA GLU A 309 23.74 -15.80 6.86
C GLU A 309 22.21 -15.58 6.81
N GLN A 310 21.69 -15.17 5.66
CA GLN A 310 20.26 -14.95 5.42
C GLN A 310 19.62 -16.09 4.60
N GLY A 311 20.36 -17.16 4.31
CA GLY A 311 19.88 -18.34 3.59
C GLY A 311 19.83 -18.18 2.07
N PHE A 312 20.52 -17.19 1.49
CA PHE A 312 20.70 -17.11 0.04
C PHE A 312 21.88 -18.00 -0.35
N GLU A 313 21.67 -19.07 -1.12
CA GLU A 313 22.73 -20.00 -1.53
C GLU A 313 23.00 -19.91 -3.04
N ARG A 314 21.99 -19.55 -3.82
CA ARG A 314 22.02 -19.50 -5.29
C ARG A 314 21.50 -18.18 -5.82
N VAL A 315 21.79 -17.89 -7.10
CA VAL A 315 21.28 -16.68 -7.77
C VAL A 315 19.75 -16.66 -7.81
N SER A 316 19.09 -17.82 -7.90
CA SER A 316 17.62 -17.94 -7.82
C SER A 316 17.01 -17.37 -6.55
N ASP A 317 17.79 -17.34 -5.46
CA ASP A 317 17.30 -16.93 -4.16
C ASP A 317 17.31 -15.41 -4.03
N LEU A 318 18.04 -14.70 -4.91
CA LEU A 318 18.17 -13.25 -4.86
C LEU A 318 16.82 -12.56 -5.09
N PRO A 319 16.53 -11.45 -4.39
CA PRO A 319 15.34 -10.66 -4.66
C PRO A 319 15.41 -10.09 -6.10
N LYS A 320 14.24 -9.94 -6.73
CA LYS A 320 14.11 -9.32 -8.06
C LYS A 320 14.75 -7.92 -8.16
N GLU A 321 14.91 -7.23 -7.03
CA GLU A 321 15.60 -5.95 -6.95
C GLU A 321 16.78 -6.06 -5.99
N LEU A 322 18.00 -6.03 -6.54
CA LEU A 322 19.22 -6.23 -5.76
C LEU A 322 19.50 -5.09 -4.78
N VAL A 323 19.00 -3.88 -5.05
CA VAL A 323 19.12 -2.73 -4.13
C VAL A 323 18.51 -3.01 -2.75
N LEU A 324 17.54 -3.93 -2.65
CA LEU A 324 16.93 -4.33 -1.38
C LEU A 324 17.89 -5.07 -0.44
N LEU A 325 18.96 -5.67 -0.98
CA LEU A 325 19.98 -6.35 -0.20
C LEU A 325 20.82 -5.36 0.63
N GLY A 326 20.81 -4.06 0.29
CA GLY A 326 21.47 -3.00 1.06
C GLY A 326 20.91 -2.79 2.48
N LYS A 327 19.84 -3.50 2.86
CA LYS A 327 19.36 -3.55 4.25
C LYS A 327 20.23 -4.43 5.16
N TYR A 328 21.03 -5.34 4.59
CA TYR A 328 21.84 -6.27 5.37
C TYR A 328 23.19 -5.64 5.77
N PRO A 329 23.70 -5.97 6.97
CA PRO A 329 24.95 -5.43 7.45
C PRO A 329 26.11 -5.81 6.51
N ASN A 330 27.00 -4.85 6.26
CA ASN A 330 28.16 -5.00 5.35
C ASN A 330 27.84 -5.15 3.86
N VAL A 331 26.59 -4.90 3.45
CA VAL A 331 26.17 -4.85 2.05
C VAL A 331 26.04 -3.39 1.61
N GLY A 332 27.05 -2.89 0.89
CA GLY A 332 27.08 -1.52 0.36
C GLY A 332 26.74 -1.43 -1.13
N GLU A 333 26.46 -0.21 -1.60
CA GLU A 333 26.12 0.06 -3.01
C GLU A 333 27.18 -0.46 -3.99
N VAL A 334 28.47 -0.27 -3.67
CA VAL A 334 29.60 -0.73 -4.50
C VAL A 334 29.62 -2.26 -4.62
N ALA A 335 29.35 -2.97 -3.52
CA ALA A 335 29.31 -4.42 -3.52
C ALA A 335 28.15 -4.94 -4.38
N LEU A 336 26.98 -4.30 -4.30
CA LEU A 336 25.82 -4.64 -5.12
C LEU A 336 26.02 -4.34 -6.60
N ALA A 337 26.65 -3.21 -6.94
CA ALA A 337 27.02 -2.88 -8.31
C ALA A 337 27.98 -3.94 -8.88
N ASN A 338 28.98 -4.35 -8.11
CA ASN A 338 29.92 -5.39 -8.51
C ASN A 338 29.25 -6.76 -8.67
N LEU A 339 28.31 -7.12 -7.77
CA LEU A 339 27.52 -8.36 -7.89
C LEU A 339 26.74 -8.36 -9.20
N PHE A 340 26.03 -7.28 -9.47
CA PHE A 340 25.21 -7.14 -10.66
C PHE A 340 26.06 -7.19 -11.95
N ASN A 341 27.22 -6.55 -11.96
CA ASN A 341 28.15 -6.63 -13.08
C ASN A 341 28.65 -8.06 -13.32
N GLN A 342 28.97 -8.81 -12.27
CA GLN A 342 29.38 -10.22 -12.40
C GLN A 342 28.21 -11.11 -12.87
N LEU A 343 26.97 -10.84 -12.42
CA LEU A 343 25.77 -11.50 -12.93
C LEU A 343 25.56 -11.24 -14.42
N LYS A 344 25.78 -10.00 -14.88
CA LYS A 344 25.76 -9.65 -16.31
C LYS A 344 26.80 -10.44 -17.11
N MET A 345 28.05 -10.46 -16.66
CA MET A 345 29.11 -11.20 -17.35
C MET A 345 28.78 -12.69 -17.45
N LYS A 346 28.31 -13.31 -16.36
CA LYS A 346 27.89 -14.72 -16.37
C LYS A 346 26.67 -14.97 -17.27
N SER A 347 25.71 -14.06 -17.26
CA SER A 347 24.56 -14.15 -18.17
C SER A 347 25.00 -14.13 -19.64
N LEU A 348 26.00 -13.32 -19.99
CA LEU A 348 26.59 -13.27 -21.33
C LEU A 348 27.35 -14.56 -21.65
N GLU A 349 28.19 -15.05 -20.72
CA GLU A 349 28.90 -16.34 -20.86
C GLU A 349 27.93 -17.48 -21.16
N PHE A 350 26.79 -17.56 -20.45
CA PHE A 350 25.80 -18.61 -20.68
C PHE A 350 25.01 -18.45 -21.98
N SER A 351 24.94 -17.23 -22.52
CA SER A 351 24.28 -16.93 -23.79
C SER A 351 25.21 -17.21 -24.98
N GLU A 352 26.52 -17.00 -24.85
CA GLU A 352 27.52 -17.30 -25.90
C GLU A 352 27.72 -18.81 -26.10
N VAL A 353 27.55 -19.61 -25.03
CA VAL A 353 27.64 -21.08 -25.09
C VAL A 353 26.49 -21.73 -25.87
N GLU A 354 25.41 -20.99 -26.18
CA GLU A 354 24.29 -21.49 -27.01
C GLU A 354 24.53 -21.34 -28.53
N PHE A 355 25.64 -20.72 -28.95
CA PHE A 355 26.01 -20.55 -30.36
C PHE A 355 27.22 -21.40 -30.80
N VAL A 356 27.64 -22.40 -30.01
CA VAL A 356 28.73 -23.34 -30.35
C VAL A 356 28.22 -24.75 -30.55
#